data_AF-A0A9D0GYT6-F1
#
_entry.id   AF-A0A9D0GYT6-F1
#
_cell.length_a   1.000
_cell.length_b   1.000
_cell.length_c   1.000
_cell.angle_alpha   90.00
_cell.angle_beta   90.00
_cell.angle_gamma   90.00
#
_symmetry.space_group_name_H-M   'P 1'
#
loop_
_entity.id
_entity.type
_entity.pdbx_description
1 polymer ?
#
loop_
_entity_poly.entity_id
_entity_poly.type
_entity_poly.pdbx_seq_one_letter_code
_entity_poly.pdbx_strand_id
1 'polypeptide(L)'
;MITKVGSQAPYFEFLDGIKGKNFYDLKQKYHIVIYKAKDDRLEEYEEEFEKANVKLIDYVQITTKNFLEQFGLDENGDFIILIDQYGTVQYVSNKVPSFNEIMNLISFAEDEGCCAL
;
A
#
# COMPACT_ATOMS: atom_id res chain seq x y z
N MET A 1 6.07 15.99 8.86
CA MET A 1 6.71 14.84 9.54
C MET A 1 6.70 13.70 8.54
N ILE A 2 7.83 13.04 8.30
CA ILE A 2 7.91 11.95 7.32
C ILE A 2 7.62 10.63 8.05
N THR A 3 6.60 9.91 7.59
CA THR A 3 6.20 8.58 8.02
C THR A 3 7.29 7.59 7.65
N LYS A 4 7.68 6.73 8.59
CA LYS A 4 8.75 5.74 8.41
C LYS A 4 8.19 4.33 8.37
N VAL A 5 8.94 3.39 7.80
CA VAL A 5 8.66 1.95 7.96
C VAL A 5 8.60 1.62 9.45
N GLY A 6 7.64 0.77 9.84
CA GLY A 6 7.33 0.40 11.22
C GLY A 6 6.44 1.40 11.98
N SER A 7 6.09 2.54 11.37
CA SER A 7 5.16 3.50 11.97
C SER A 7 3.73 3.34 11.42
N GLN A 8 2.75 3.88 12.13
CA GLN A 8 1.36 3.90 11.66
C GLN A 8 1.23 4.80 10.43
N ALA A 9 0.58 4.28 9.39
CA ALA A 9 0.26 5.05 8.20
C ALA A 9 -0.64 6.24 8.57
N PRO A 10 -0.39 7.43 7.99
CA PRO A 10 -1.27 8.58 8.14
C PRO A 10 -2.65 8.26 7.54
N TYR A 11 -3.67 8.95 8.04
CA TYR A 11 -5.01 8.87 7.46
C TYR A 11 -5.00 9.36 6.01
N PHE A 12 -5.68 8.61 5.14
CA PHE A 12 -5.92 8.99 3.75
C PHE A 12 -7.31 8.56 3.28
N GLU A 13 -7.76 9.21 2.22
CA GLU A 13 -9.04 9.07 1.54
C GLU A 13 -8.80 8.77 0.06
N PHE A 14 -9.77 8.10 -0.56
CA PHE A 14 -9.72 7.71 -1.96
C PHE A 14 -11.10 7.78 -2.61
N LEU A 15 -11.16 7.67 -3.94
CA LEU A 15 -12.39 7.79 -4.72
C LEU A 15 -13.46 6.74 -4.32
N ASP A 16 -14.73 7.17 -4.34
CA ASP A 16 -15.91 6.31 -4.15
C ASP A 16 -16.00 5.30 -5.31
N GLY A 17 -15.42 4.12 -5.12
CA GLY A 17 -15.31 3.07 -6.14
C GLY A 17 -14.48 1.88 -5.67
N ILE A 18 -13.58 2.11 -4.72
CA ILE A 18 -12.94 1.06 -3.91
C ILE A 18 -13.91 0.69 -2.77
N LYS A 19 -13.93 -0.58 -2.33
CA LYS A 19 -14.78 -1.01 -1.20
C LYS A 19 -14.30 -0.36 0.12
N GLY A 20 -14.89 0.76 0.48
CA GLY A 20 -14.48 1.65 1.58
C GLY A 20 -14.37 3.09 1.07
N LYS A 21 -14.24 4.10 1.94
CA LYS A 21 -14.03 5.49 1.53
C LYS A 21 -12.70 6.06 2.01
N ASN A 22 -12.13 5.44 3.01
CA ASN A 22 -10.93 5.91 3.68
C ASN A 22 -10.10 4.75 4.25
N PHE A 23 -8.90 5.07 4.71
CA PHE A 23 -7.97 4.14 5.32
C PHE A 23 -8.59 3.28 6.44
N TYR A 24 -9.44 3.84 7.30
CA TYR A 24 -10.03 3.10 8.41
C TYR A 24 -11.05 2.06 7.98
N ASP A 25 -11.68 2.22 6.82
CA ASP A 25 -12.59 1.22 6.27
C ASP A 25 -11.84 -0.03 5.78
N LEU A 26 -10.59 0.15 5.34
CA LEU A 26 -9.69 -0.90 4.85
C LEU A 26 -8.86 -1.52 5.98
N LYS A 27 -8.46 -0.71 6.96
CA LYS A 27 -7.70 -1.14 8.13
C LYS A 27 -8.42 -2.31 8.85
N GLN A 28 -7.63 -3.24 9.34
CA GLN A 28 -8.01 -4.53 9.95
C GLN A 28 -8.69 -5.53 9.01
N LYS A 29 -8.87 -5.18 7.73
CA LYS A 29 -9.47 -6.09 6.74
C LYS A 29 -8.49 -6.50 5.66
N TYR A 30 -7.65 -5.58 5.19
CA TYR A 30 -6.77 -5.80 4.04
C TYR A 30 -5.36 -5.30 4.33
N HIS A 31 -4.36 -5.98 3.77
CA HIS A 31 -3.10 -5.30 3.46
C HIS A 31 -3.35 -4.31 2.33
N ILE A 32 -2.65 -3.19 2.30
CA ILE A 32 -2.90 -2.11 1.34
C ILE A 32 -1.62 -1.84 0.57
N VAL A 33 -1.72 -1.91 -0.76
CA VAL A 33 -0.65 -1.52 -1.68
C VAL A 33 -1.10 -0.27 -2.41
N ILE A 34 -0.40 0.84 -2.21
CA ILE A 34 -0.61 2.09 -2.94
C ILE A 34 0.56 2.30 -3.87
N TYR A 35 0.32 2.51 -5.15
CA TYR A 35 1.40 2.62 -6.12
C TYR A 35 1.13 3.63 -7.22
N LYS A 36 2.22 4.04 -7.86
CA LYS A 36 2.22 4.78 -9.13
C LYS A 36 3.36 4.21 -9.97
N ALA A 37 3.04 3.70 -11.15
CA ALA A 37 4.02 3.21 -12.11
C ALA A 37 3.70 3.76 -13.50
N LYS A 38 4.72 4.23 -14.24
CA LYS A 38 4.52 4.66 -15.64
C LYS A 38 4.41 3.48 -16.62
N ASP A 39 5.18 2.42 -16.36
CA ASP A 39 5.38 1.32 -17.31
C ASP A 39 4.87 -0.04 -16.79
N ASP A 40 4.38 -0.11 -15.56
CA ASP A 40 3.91 -1.36 -14.93
C ASP A 40 2.40 -1.35 -14.74
N ARG A 41 1.78 -2.54 -14.82
CA ARG A 41 0.33 -2.74 -14.75
C ARG A 41 -0.01 -3.74 -13.66
N LEU A 42 0.21 -3.36 -12.40
CA LEU A 42 -0.21 -4.18 -11.26
C LEU A 42 -1.73 -4.43 -11.25
N GLU A 43 -2.51 -3.56 -11.90
CA GLU A 43 -3.96 -3.72 -12.12
C GLU A 43 -4.33 -5.06 -12.78
N GLU A 44 -3.46 -5.60 -13.63
CA GLU A 44 -3.70 -6.89 -14.31
C GLU A 44 -3.74 -8.07 -13.32
N TYR A 45 -3.23 -7.89 -12.10
CA TYR A 45 -3.20 -8.88 -11.02
C TYR A 45 -4.15 -8.55 -9.86
N GLU A 46 -5.14 -7.67 -10.07
CA GLU A 46 -6.04 -7.24 -9.00
C GLU A 46 -6.78 -8.44 -8.36
N GLU A 47 -7.21 -9.41 -9.16
CA GLU A 47 -7.89 -10.61 -8.63
C GLU A 47 -6.97 -11.45 -7.72
N GLU A 48 -5.69 -11.57 -8.07
CA GLU A 48 -4.68 -12.29 -7.30
C GLU A 48 -4.37 -11.57 -5.99
N PHE A 49 -4.25 -10.23 -6.03
CA PHE A 49 -4.13 -9.42 -4.82
C PHE A 49 -5.35 -9.59 -3.92
N GLU A 50 -6.57 -9.56 -4.46
CA GLU A 50 -7.79 -9.75 -3.67
C GLU A 50 -7.86 -11.15 -3.03
N LYS A 51 -7.43 -12.21 -3.74
CA LYS A 51 -7.32 -13.57 -3.17
C LYS A 51 -6.34 -13.64 -2.01
N ALA A 52 -5.29 -12.82 -2.04
CA ALA A 52 -4.31 -12.71 -0.96
C ALA A 52 -4.72 -11.68 0.12
N ASN A 53 -5.96 -11.21 0.11
CA ASN A 53 -6.48 -10.21 1.05
C ASN A 53 -5.71 -8.88 1.02
N VAL A 54 -5.22 -8.51 -0.18
CA VAL A 54 -4.53 -7.26 -0.46
C VAL A 54 -5.47 -6.36 -1.25
N LYS A 55 -5.59 -5.10 -0.82
CA LYS A 55 -6.24 -4.06 -1.62
C LYS A 55 -5.18 -3.24 -2.34
N LEU A 56 -5.20 -3.35 -3.67
CA LEU A 56 -4.42 -2.53 -4.57
C LEU A 56 -5.13 -1.19 -4.80
N ILE A 57 -4.38 -0.09 -4.73
CA ILE A 57 -4.87 1.28 -4.94
C ILE A 57 -3.90 2.01 -5.84
N ASP A 58 -4.36 2.47 -7.00
CA ASP A 58 -3.60 3.41 -7.81
C ASP A 58 -3.61 4.78 -7.13
N TYR A 59 -2.45 5.44 -7.05
CA TYR A 59 -2.32 6.78 -6.51
C TYR A 59 -3.30 7.80 -7.11
N VAL A 60 -3.69 7.68 -8.39
CA VAL A 60 -4.70 8.55 -9.01
C VAL A 60 -6.04 8.52 -8.29
N GLN A 61 -6.31 7.45 -7.54
CA GLN A 61 -7.52 7.28 -6.74
C GLN A 61 -7.41 7.93 -5.36
N ILE A 62 -6.22 8.32 -4.89
CA ILE A 62 -6.02 9.00 -3.60
C ILE A 62 -6.47 10.46 -3.71
N THR A 63 -7.34 10.88 -2.80
CA THR A 63 -7.91 12.25 -2.78
C THR A 63 -7.30 13.13 -1.69
N THR A 64 -6.60 12.53 -0.73
CA THR A 64 -5.93 13.27 0.35
C THR A 64 -4.79 14.12 -0.20
N LYS A 65 -4.89 15.43 0.01
CA LYS A 65 -3.83 16.38 -0.33
C LYS A 65 -2.57 16.11 0.47
N ASN A 66 -1.41 16.29 -0.15
CA ASN A 66 -0.09 16.14 0.46
C ASN A 66 0.22 14.71 0.94
N PHE A 67 -0.52 13.71 0.46
CA PHE A 67 -0.29 12.30 0.83
C PHE A 67 1.18 11.89 0.63
N LEU A 68 1.77 12.19 -0.52
CA LEU A 68 3.18 11.83 -0.82
C LEU A 68 4.20 12.57 0.05
N GLU A 69 3.92 13.81 0.43
CA GLU A 69 4.78 14.58 1.35
C GLU A 69 4.91 13.88 2.71
N GLN A 70 3.83 13.22 3.15
CA GLN A 70 3.83 12.46 4.40
C GLN A 70 4.76 11.24 4.34
N PHE A 71 5.08 10.73 3.15
CA PHE A 71 6.03 9.62 2.95
C PHE A 71 7.38 10.08 2.40
N GLY A 72 7.56 11.38 2.14
CA GLY A 72 8.77 11.91 1.52
C GLY A 72 8.99 11.46 0.08
N LEU A 73 7.90 11.21 -0.66
CA LEU A 73 7.92 10.76 -2.06
C LEU A 73 7.70 11.92 -3.03
N ASP A 74 8.24 11.78 -4.25
CA ASP A 74 8.05 12.73 -5.36
C ASP A 74 6.79 12.36 -6.15
N GLU A 75 5.92 13.34 -6.40
CA GLU A 75 4.71 13.18 -7.19
C GLU A 75 4.95 12.83 -8.66
N ASN A 76 6.13 13.13 -9.20
CA ASN A 76 6.45 12.90 -10.61
C ASN A 76 7.14 11.54 -10.88
N GLY A 77 7.54 10.86 -9.80
CA GLY A 77 8.22 9.58 -9.84
C GLY A 77 7.28 8.39 -9.72
N ASP A 78 7.86 7.21 -9.93
CA ASP A 78 7.22 5.94 -9.61
C ASP A 78 7.43 5.65 -8.12
N PHE A 79 6.45 5.01 -7.49
CA PHE A 79 6.56 4.61 -6.10
C PHE A 79 5.60 3.49 -5.73
N ILE A 80 5.90 2.86 -4.60
CA ILE A 80 5.01 1.93 -3.93
C ILE A 80 5.08 2.15 -2.41
N ILE A 81 3.94 1.98 -1.76
CA ILE A 81 3.77 1.98 -0.32
C ILE A 81 3.00 0.70 0.03
N LEU A 82 3.58 -0.14 0.88
CA LEU A 82 2.91 -1.29 1.47
C LEU A 82 2.56 -0.96 2.93
N ILE A 83 1.29 -1.15 3.27
CA ILE A 83 0.76 -0.99 4.62
C ILE A 83 0.12 -2.32 4.99
N ASP A 84 0.44 -2.86 6.16
CA ASP A 84 -0.20 -4.09 6.62
C ASP A 84 -1.67 -3.85 7.03
N GLN A 85 -2.39 -4.94 7.27
CA GLN A 85 -3.76 -4.88 7.79
C GLN A 85 -3.90 -4.13 9.12
N TYR A 86 -2.85 -4.01 9.93
CA TYR A 86 -2.89 -3.25 11.19
C TYR A 86 -2.59 -1.76 10.99
N GLY A 87 -2.41 -1.33 9.74
CA GLY A 87 -2.13 0.04 9.40
C GLY A 87 -0.68 0.47 9.61
N THR A 88 0.25 -0.48 9.76
CA THR A 88 1.68 -0.21 9.89
C THR A 88 2.33 -0.19 8.52
N VAL A 89 3.16 0.82 8.25
CA VAL A 89 3.92 0.93 7.00
C VAL A 89 5.01 -0.13 6.99
N GLN A 90 4.94 -1.07 6.06
CA GLN A 90 5.91 -2.17 5.92
C GLN A 90 6.98 -1.87 4.88
N TYR A 91 6.63 -1.14 3.82
CA TYR A 91 7.56 -0.85 2.74
C TYR A 91 7.24 0.48 2.07
N VAL A 92 8.28 1.24 1.71
CA VAL A 92 8.18 2.47 0.93
C VAL A 92 9.36 2.50 -0.04
N SER A 93 9.09 2.72 -1.32
CA SER A 93 10.12 2.73 -2.36
C SER A 93 9.75 3.68 -3.49
N ASN A 94 10.76 4.27 -4.13
CA ASN A 94 10.66 5.07 -5.37
C ASN A 94 10.83 4.22 -6.64
N LYS A 95 10.67 2.91 -6.50
CA LYS A 95 10.65 1.91 -7.56
C LYS A 95 9.54 0.91 -7.23
N VAL A 96 8.75 0.57 -8.23
CA VAL A 96 7.69 -0.43 -8.12
C VAL A 96 8.29 -1.81 -8.41
N PRO A 97 8.31 -2.73 -7.42
CA PRO A 97 8.73 -4.12 -7.64
C PRO A 97 7.70 -4.86 -8.49
N SER A 98 8.11 -6.00 -9.05
CA SER A 98 7.20 -6.91 -9.74
C SER A 98 6.15 -7.49 -8.78
N PHE A 99 5.02 -7.95 -9.33
CA PHE A 99 3.97 -8.64 -8.58
C PHE A 99 4.52 -9.71 -7.61
N ASN A 100 5.40 -10.60 -8.09
CA ASN A 100 5.97 -11.67 -7.27
C ASN A 100 6.81 -11.13 -6.11
N GLU A 101 7.54 -10.03 -6.31
CA GLU A 101 8.32 -9.39 -5.24
C GLU A 101 7.40 -8.76 -4.20
N ILE A 102 6.31 -8.11 -4.63
CA ILE A 102 5.30 -7.54 -3.71
C ILE A 102 4.67 -8.65 -2.86
N MET A 103 4.27 -9.76 -3.49
CA MET A 103 3.70 -10.90 -2.77
C MET A 103 4.67 -11.49 -1.75
N ASN A 104 5.95 -11.62 -2.10
CA ASN A 104 6.98 -12.09 -1.17
C ASN A 104 7.16 -11.13 0.02
N LEU A 105 7.11 -9.81 -0.21
CA LEU A 105 7.18 -8.82 0.88
C LEU A 105 6.01 -8.94 1.85
N ILE A 106 4.80 -9.21 1.33
CA ILE A 106 3.59 -9.40 2.14
C ILE A 106 3.69 -10.69 2.96
N SER A 107 4.03 -11.81 2.33
CA SER A 107 4.21 -13.09 3.04
C SER A 107 5.27 -13.00 4.13
N PHE A 108 6.38 -12.31 3.88
CA PHE A 108 7.42 -12.10 4.89
C PHE A 108 6.92 -11.30 6.10
N ALA A 109 6.12 -10.25 5.86
CA ALA A 109 5.52 -9.46 6.94
C ALA A 109 4.53 -10.27 7.79
N GLU A 110 3.86 -11.26 7.22
CA GLU A 110 2.99 -12.19 7.96
C GLU A 110 3.79 -13.23 8.76
N ASP A 111 4.84 -13.79 8.17
CA ASP A 111 5.65 -14.86 8.78
C ASP A 111 6.52 -14.36 9.95
N GLU A 112 7.12 -13.16 9.86
CA GLU A 112 7.87 -12.59 10.99
C GLU A 112 6.98 -12.27 12.20
N GLY A 113 5.68 -12.06 11.99
CA GLY A 113 4.69 -11.96 13.06
C GLY A 113 4.42 -13.29 13.79
N CYS A 114 4.73 -14.42 13.16
CA CYS A 114 4.45 -15.77 13.68
C CYS A 114 5.56 -16.33 14.58
N CYS A 115 6.82 -15.89 14.39
CA CYS A 115 7.95 -16.30 15.24
C CYS A 115 8.11 -15.47 16.53
N ALA A 116 7.17 -14.57 16.83
CA ALA A 116 7.19 -13.71 18.02
C ALA A 116 6.17 -14.07 19.11
N LEU A 117 5.56 -15.27 19.04
CA LEU A 117 4.64 -15.83 20.06
C LEU A 117 5.30 -16.92 20.90
#